data_AF-A0AAN8Q4V4-F1
#
_entry.id   AF-A0AAN8Q4V4-F1
#
_cell.length_a   1.000
_cell.length_b   1.000
_cell.length_c   1.000
_cell.angle_alpha   90.00
_cell.angle_beta   90.00
_cell.angle_gamma   90.00
#
_symmetry.space_group_name_H-M   'P 1'
#
loop_
_entity.id
_entity.type
_entity.pdbx_description
1 polymer ?
#
loop_
_entity_poly.entity_id
_entity_poly.type
_entity_poly.pdbx_seq_one_letter_code
_entity_poly.pdbx_strand_id
1 'polypeptide(L)'
;MVTSFCYTIWVSIYLFKGTDSSWLDAFMTFVVSVLVTICLFSTALTISGGFAAWCSLVTDKLSGIDRCEMGDYTTFLPKNLNIDSSNYYMEFQIAQFGIWGLWMCWVVLTLLSVIKLYRYHKQEAFLKSVNHQRQRLLQRVGHSSSYSGDLST
;
A
#
# COMPACT_ATOMS: atom_id res chain seq x y z
N MET A 1 -5.67 -12.01 2.57
CA MET A 1 -5.47 -11.54 1.18
C MET A 1 -6.74 -11.00 0.54
N VAL A 2 -7.83 -11.79 0.47
CA VAL A 2 -9.09 -11.36 -0.15
C VAL A 2 -9.64 -10.07 0.47
N THR A 3 -9.63 -9.96 1.80
CA THR A 3 -10.04 -8.75 2.52
C THR A 3 -9.19 -7.52 2.17
N SER A 4 -7.87 -7.69 2.10
CA SER A 4 -6.95 -6.61 1.73
C SER A 4 -7.11 -6.20 0.26
N PHE A 5 -7.38 -7.15 -0.64
CA PHE A 5 -7.68 -6.90 -2.04
C PHE A 5 -9.03 -6.17 -2.21
N CYS A 6 -10.08 -6.64 -1.55
CA CYS A 6 -11.38 -5.98 -1.54
C CYS A 6 -11.29 -4.57 -0.96
N TYR A 7 -10.55 -4.39 0.14
CA TYR A 7 -10.29 -3.08 0.73
C TYR A 7 -9.53 -2.16 -0.24
N THR A 8 -8.50 -2.69 -0.92
CA THR A 8 -7.72 -1.97 -1.94
C THR A 8 -8.61 -1.48 -3.08
N ILE A 9 -9.47 -2.36 -3.60
CA ILE A 9 -10.40 -2.05 -4.68
C ILE A 9 -11.46 -1.05 -4.21
N TRP A 10 -12.00 -1.23 -3.01
CA TRP A 10 -13.02 -0.36 -2.45
C TRP A 10 -12.50 1.06 -2.19
N VAL A 11 -11.32 1.17 -1.56
CA VAL A 11 -10.63 2.45 -1.37
C VAL A 11 -10.30 3.10 -2.72
N SER A 12 -9.85 2.32 -3.70
CA SER A 12 -9.56 2.84 -5.05
C SER A 12 -10.83 3.40 -5.73
N ILE A 13 -11.94 2.67 -5.69
CA ILE A 13 -13.23 3.11 -6.25
C ILE A 13 -13.76 4.33 -5.52
N TYR A 14 -13.68 4.35 -4.18
CA TYR A 14 -14.07 5.49 -3.37
C TYR A 14 -13.22 6.72 -3.71
N LEU A 15 -11.92 6.53 -3.94
CA LEU A 15 -11.00 7.55 -4.43
C LEU A 15 -11.40 8.11 -5.79
N PHE A 16 -11.75 7.24 -6.75
CA PHE A 16 -12.19 7.64 -8.09
C PHE A 16 -13.50 8.43 -8.07
N LYS A 17 -14.36 8.18 -7.08
CA LYS A 17 -15.64 8.88 -6.92
C LYS A 17 -15.52 10.30 -6.38
N GLY A 18 -14.32 10.77 -6.01
CA GLY A 18 -14.06 12.18 -5.70
C GLY A 18 -14.85 12.72 -4.51
N THR A 19 -15.28 11.88 -3.58
CA THR A 19 -15.90 12.32 -2.33
C THR A 19 -14.82 12.97 -1.47
N ASP A 20 -15.03 14.22 -1.06
CA ASP A 20 -14.05 15.10 -0.40
C ASP A 20 -13.44 14.47 0.87
N SER A 21 -12.43 13.63 0.69
CA SER A 21 -11.56 13.18 1.79
C SER A 21 -10.62 14.35 2.08
N SER A 22 -10.64 14.85 3.32
CA SER A 22 -9.77 15.94 3.74
C SER A 22 -8.30 15.63 3.44
N TRP A 23 -7.47 16.65 3.16
CA TRP A 23 -6.03 16.48 2.89
C TRP A 23 -5.32 15.59 3.93
N LEU A 24 -5.67 15.76 5.21
CA LEU A 24 -5.09 14.99 6.32
C LEU A 24 -5.43 13.50 6.24
N ASP A 25 -6.64 13.16 5.80
CA ASP A 25 -7.08 11.77 5.62
C ASP A 25 -6.30 11.07 4.49
N ALA A 26 -6.08 11.80 3.38
CA ALA A 26 -5.26 11.32 2.27
C ALA A 26 -3.78 11.14 2.69
N PHE A 27 -3.24 12.06 3.49
CA PHE A 27 -1.89 11.96 4.03
C PHE A 27 -1.73 10.78 5.01
N MET A 28 -2.67 10.60 5.93
CA MET A 28 -2.64 9.47 6.88
C MET A 28 -2.74 8.13 6.16
N THR A 29 -3.61 8.04 5.15
CA THR A 29 -3.73 6.84 4.31
C THR A 29 -2.41 6.54 3.60
N PHE A 30 -1.72 7.56 3.07
CA PHE A 30 -0.39 7.39 2.49
C PHE A 30 0.62 6.88 3.52
N VAL A 31 0.74 7.52 4.69
CA VAL A 31 1.69 7.13 5.75
C VAL A 31 1.45 5.68 6.20
N VAL A 32 0.20 5.33 6.49
CA VAL A 32 -0.17 3.95 6.88
C VAL A 32 0.18 2.98 5.76
N SER A 33 -0.11 3.33 4.50
CA SER A 33 0.20 2.46 3.37
C SER A 33 1.69 2.22 3.18
N VAL A 34 2.54 3.23 3.39
CA VAL A 34 4.00 3.08 3.33
C VAL A 34 4.48 2.16 4.46
N LEU A 35 4.02 2.39 5.69
CA LEU A 35 4.40 1.57 6.84
C LEU A 35 4.02 0.10 6.65
N VAL A 36 2.79 -0.16 6.22
CA VAL A 36 2.31 -1.54 5.97
C VAL A 36 3.11 -2.18 4.84
N THR A 37 3.44 -1.44 3.79
CA THR A 37 4.27 -1.94 2.68
C THR A 37 5.65 -2.39 3.16
N ILE A 38 6.29 -1.62 4.04
CA ILE A 38 7.60 -1.96 4.63
C ILE A 38 7.48 -3.20 5.53
N CYS A 39 6.46 -3.25 6.39
CA CYS A 39 6.22 -4.41 7.26
C CYS A 39 5.99 -5.69 6.43
N LEU A 40 5.16 -5.62 5.39
CA LEU A 40 4.91 -6.75 4.49
C LEU A 40 6.17 -7.20 3.76
N PHE A 41 7.00 -6.26 3.31
CA PHE A 41 8.29 -6.57 2.69
C PHE A 41 9.20 -7.34 3.65
N SER A 42 9.37 -6.85 4.88
CA SER A 42 10.19 -7.53 5.90
C SER A 42 9.66 -8.93 6.24
N THR A 43 8.33 -9.08 6.27
CA THR A 43 7.67 -10.36 6.51
C THR A 43 7.92 -11.32 5.34
N ALA A 44 7.80 -10.85 4.09
CA ALA A 44 8.09 -11.63 2.91
C ALA A 44 9.54 -12.13 2.88
N LEU A 45 10.50 -11.25 3.22
CA LEU A 45 11.91 -11.63 3.33
C LEU A 45 12.14 -12.67 4.43
N THR A 46 11.50 -12.51 5.58
CA THR A 46 11.62 -13.44 6.72
C THR A 46 11.09 -14.82 6.35
N ILE A 47 9.94 -14.90 5.67
CA ILE A 47 9.34 -16.17 5.24
C ILE A 47 10.21 -16.83 4.17
N SER A 48 10.59 -16.09 3.12
CA SER A 48 11.42 -16.64 2.03
C SER A 48 12.81 -17.05 2.52
N GLY A 49 13.46 -16.23 3.34
CA GLY A 49 14.76 -16.52 3.92
C GLY A 49 14.72 -17.65 4.94
N GLY A 50 13.71 -17.66 5.81
CA GLY A 50 13.49 -18.73 6.79
C GLY A 50 13.23 -20.08 6.11
N PHE A 51 12.43 -20.09 5.04
CA PHE A 51 12.20 -21.28 4.24
C PHE A 51 13.45 -21.79 3.53
N ALA A 52 14.28 -20.90 2.97
CA ALA A 52 15.54 -21.28 2.36
C ALA A 52 16.51 -21.90 3.38
N ALA A 53 16.63 -21.29 4.57
CA ALA A 53 17.46 -21.81 5.65
C ALA A 53 16.95 -23.17 6.16
N TRP A 54 15.62 -23.31 6.31
CA TRP A 54 14.98 -24.57 6.68
C TRP A 54 15.27 -25.66 5.64
N CYS A 55 15.08 -25.38 4.34
CA CYS A 55 15.38 -26.33 3.29
C CYS A 55 16.86 -26.73 3.27
N SER A 56 17.78 -25.81 3.55
CA SER A 56 19.21 -26.12 3.66
C SER A 56 19.52 -27.05 4.83
N LEU A 57 18.78 -26.95 5.94
CA LEU A 57 18.93 -27.83 7.10
C LEU A 57 18.35 -29.22 6.84
N VAL A 58 17.19 -29.28 6.18
CA VAL A 58 16.51 -30.55 5.83
C VAL A 58 17.29 -31.33 4.77
N THR A 59 17.89 -30.64 3.80
CA THR A 59 18.65 -31.25 2.68
C THR A 59 20.12 -31.52 3.08
N ASP A 60 20.49 -31.33 4.35
CA ASP A 60 21.85 -31.59 4.78
C ASP A 60 22.20 -33.08 4.65
N LYS A 61 23.48 -33.38 4.37
CA LYS A 61 23.94 -34.73 3.99
C LYS A 61 23.62 -35.82 5.01
N LEU A 62 23.29 -35.44 6.24
CA LEU A 62 22.95 -36.36 7.33
C LEU A 62 21.53 -36.95 7.20
N SER A 63 20.62 -36.29 6.49
CA SER A 63 19.21 -36.73 6.35
C SER A 63 18.98 -37.64 5.14
N GLY A 64 19.91 -37.68 4.18
CA GLY A 64 19.79 -38.47 2.94
C GLY A 64 18.74 -37.95 1.95
N ILE A 65 18.29 -36.70 2.12
CA ILE A 65 17.27 -36.07 1.29
C ILE A 65 17.95 -35.06 0.35
N ASP A 66 17.92 -35.30 -0.97
CA ASP A 66 18.52 -34.40 -1.97
C ASP A 66 17.62 -33.21 -2.37
N ARG A 67 16.32 -33.29 -2.10
CA ARG A 67 15.34 -32.25 -2.48
C ARG A 67 14.42 -31.92 -1.31
N CYS A 68 14.27 -30.65 -0.98
CA CYS A 68 13.42 -30.19 0.13
C CYS A 68 11.97 -30.68 0.01
N GLU A 69 11.43 -30.83 -1.20
CA GLU A 69 10.09 -31.40 -1.46
C GLU A 69 9.94 -32.84 -0.95
N MET A 70 11.02 -33.62 -0.95
CA MET A 70 11.00 -35.02 -0.48
C MET A 70 10.94 -35.13 1.05
N GLY A 71 11.16 -34.02 1.77
CA GLY A 71 10.95 -33.92 3.21
C GLY A 71 9.49 -34.14 3.62
N ASP A 72 8.52 -33.92 2.73
CA ASP A 72 7.10 -34.17 3.00
C ASP A 72 6.79 -35.67 3.19
N TYR A 73 7.61 -36.56 2.61
CA TYR A 73 7.38 -38.01 2.59
C TYR A 73 8.32 -38.79 3.51
N THR A 74 9.31 -38.13 4.11
CA THR A 74 10.38 -38.76 4.88
C THR A 74 10.38 -38.25 6.32
N THR A 75 10.34 -39.16 7.28
CA THR A 75 10.38 -38.80 8.71
C THR A 75 11.84 -38.58 9.13
N PHE A 76 12.39 -37.41 8.82
CA PHE A 76 13.77 -37.04 9.17
C PHE A 76 13.91 -36.48 10.60
N LEU A 77 12.79 -36.18 11.27
CA LEU A 77 12.77 -35.72 12.66
C LEU A 77 12.78 -36.90 13.63
N PRO A 78 13.55 -36.85 14.73
CA PRO A 78 13.58 -37.90 15.72
C PRO A 78 12.17 -38.15 16.30
N LYS A 79 11.76 -39.43 16.38
CA LYS A 79 10.41 -39.91 16.76
C LYS A 79 9.85 -39.34 18.08
N ASN A 80 10.72 -38.81 18.93
CA ASN A 80 10.43 -38.15 20.19
C ASN A 80 9.94 -36.70 20.04
N LEU A 81 10.10 -36.07 18.87
CA LEU A 81 9.39 -34.85 18.48
C LEU A 81 8.21 -35.28 17.58
N ASN A 82 7.00 -35.32 18.14
CA ASN A 82 5.77 -35.65 17.43
C ASN A 82 5.31 -34.51 16.51
N ILE A 83 6.18 -34.07 15.61
CA ILE A 83 5.92 -33.01 14.63
C ILE A 83 5.66 -33.68 13.29
N ASP A 84 4.41 -33.61 12.84
CA ASP A 84 4.02 -34.04 11.50
C ASP A 84 4.41 -32.94 10.52
N SER A 85 5.40 -33.24 9.66
CA SER A 85 5.87 -32.34 8.61
C SER A 85 5.25 -32.68 7.25
N SER A 86 4.04 -33.24 7.20
CA SER A 86 3.35 -33.48 5.95
C SER A 86 2.93 -32.17 5.25
N ASN A 87 3.13 -32.09 3.93
CA ASN A 87 2.73 -30.98 3.04
C ASN A 87 3.30 -29.60 3.38
N TYR A 88 4.36 -29.49 4.19
CA TYR A 88 4.89 -28.18 4.56
C TYR A 88 5.38 -27.43 3.31
N TYR A 89 5.96 -28.15 2.35
CA TYR A 89 6.54 -27.54 1.14
C TYR A 89 5.48 -26.77 0.34
N MET A 90 4.29 -27.35 0.18
CA MET A 90 3.18 -26.71 -0.56
C MET A 90 2.61 -25.51 0.20
N GLU A 91 2.36 -25.65 1.50
CA GLU A 91 1.82 -24.57 2.34
C GLU A 91 2.76 -23.35 2.39
N PHE A 92 4.07 -23.57 2.50
CA PHE A 92 5.05 -22.49 2.47
C PHE A 92 5.12 -21.79 1.10
N GLN A 93 4.98 -22.52 0.00
CA GLN A 93 4.92 -21.90 -1.33
C GLN A 93 3.68 -21.02 -1.50
N ILE A 94 2.51 -21.49 -1.06
CA ILE A 94 1.27 -20.71 -1.11
C ILE A 94 1.40 -19.47 -0.24
N ALA A 95 1.99 -19.59 0.96
CA ALA A 95 2.25 -18.46 1.84
C ALA A 95 3.21 -17.43 1.22
N GLN A 96 4.28 -17.88 0.56
CA GLN A 96 5.22 -17.01 -0.15
C GLN A 96 4.55 -16.28 -1.32
N PHE A 97 3.82 -16.99 -2.17
CA PHE A 97 3.09 -16.35 -3.27
C PHE A 97 2.07 -15.33 -2.72
N GLY A 98 1.39 -15.68 -1.65
CA GLY A 98 0.40 -14.82 -1.02
C GLY A 98 1.00 -13.54 -0.44
N ILE A 99 2.09 -13.63 0.32
CA ILE A 99 2.72 -12.44 0.93
C ILE A 99 3.32 -11.52 -0.13
N TRP A 100 3.97 -12.07 -1.17
CA TRP A 100 4.52 -11.27 -2.28
C TRP A 100 3.42 -10.61 -3.10
N GLY A 101 2.32 -11.32 -3.39
CA GLY A 101 1.16 -10.74 -4.05
C GLY A 101 0.52 -9.62 -3.23
N LEU A 102 0.37 -9.82 -1.92
CA LEU A 102 -0.16 -8.80 -1.00
C LEU A 102 0.72 -7.56 -0.97
N TRP A 103 2.03 -7.73 -0.93
CA TRP A 103 2.99 -6.64 -0.95
C TRP A 103 2.86 -5.80 -2.22
N MET A 104 2.78 -6.42 -3.40
CA MET A 104 2.59 -5.71 -4.67
C MET A 104 1.30 -4.87 -4.68
N CYS A 105 0.20 -5.38 -4.13
CA CYS A 105 -1.04 -4.61 -4.01
C CYS A 105 -0.88 -3.36 -3.15
N TRP A 106 -0.15 -3.47 -2.05
CA TRP A 106 0.14 -2.33 -1.17
C TRP A 106 1.09 -1.31 -1.82
N VAL A 107 2.01 -1.75 -2.68
CA VAL A 107 2.83 -0.85 -3.51
C VAL A 107 1.95 -0.07 -4.50
N VAL A 108 0.97 -0.70 -5.13
CA VAL A 108 0.05 0.02 -6.02
C VAL A 108 -0.80 1.04 -5.24
N LEU A 109 -1.26 0.68 -4.04
CA LEU A 109 -2.00 1.61 -3.16
C LEU A 109 -1.15 2.83 -2.76
N THR A 110 0.10 2.62 -2.36
CA THR A 110 1.01 3.72 -2.02
C THR A 110 1.19 4.66 -3.21
N LEU A 111 1.43 4.13 -4.41
CA LEU A 111 1.52 4.94 -5.64
C LEU A 111 0.25 5.76 -5.92
N LEU A 112 -0.92 5.13 -5.84
CA LEU A 112 -2.20 5.83 -6.03
C LEU A 112 -2.42 6.94 -5.00
N SER A 113 -2.07 6.69 -3.73
CA SER A 113 -2.17 7.69 -2.66
C SER A 113 -1.19 8.87 -2.85
N VAL A 114 0.03 8.62 -3.35
CA VAL A 114 0.98 9.69 -3.71
C VAL A 114 0.44 10.56 -4.84
N ILE A 115 -0.09 9.94 -5.90
CA ILE A 115 -0.70 10.67 -7.02
C ILE A 115 -1.87 11.52 -6.53
N LYS A 116 -2.70 10.99 -5.63
CA LYS A 116 -3.80 11.75 -5.00
C LYS A 116 -3.25 12.94 -4.22
N LEU A 117 -2.28 12.73 -3.33
CA LEU A 117 -1.69 13.81 -2.54
C LEU A 117 -1.10 14.92 -3.42
N TYR A 118 -0.41 14.54 -4.51
CA TYR A 118 0.14 15.49 -5.47
C TYR A 118 -0.94 16.29 -6.20
N ARG A 119 -2.02 15.63 -6.63
CA ARG A 119 -3.16 16.31 -7.28
C ARG A 119 -3.86 17.27 -6.33
N TYR A 120 -4.07 16.88 -5.07
CA TYR A 120 -4.66 17.74 -4.04
C TYR A 120 -3.79 18.97 -3.78
N HIS A 121 -2.48 18.79 -3.60
CA HIS A 121 -1.55 19.92 -3.41
C HIS A 121 -1.57 20.88 -4.61
N LYS A 122 -1.63 20.34 -5.83
CA LYS A 122 -1.76 21.15 -7.05
C LYS A 122 -3.11 21.88 -7.14
N GLN A 123 -4.20 21.24 -6.74
CA GLN A 123 -5.52 21.87 -6.71
C GLN A 123 -5.61 22.99 -5.66
N GLU A 124 -5.03 22.82 -4.48
CA GLU A 124 -4.97 23.89 -3.47
C GLU A 124 -4.18 25.10 -3.97
N ALA A 125 -3.04 24.87 -4.63
CA ALA A 125 -2.24 25.95 -5.21
C ALA A 125 -3.04 26.71 -6.29
N PHE A 126 -3.81 25.99 -7.12
CA PHE A 126 -4.66 26.59 -8.14
C PHE A 126 -5.87 27.35 -7.54
N LEU A 127 -6.53 26.80 -6.54
CA LEU A 127 -7.65 27.47 -5.85
C LEU A 127 -7.22 28.78 -5.18
N LYS A 128 -6.03 28.79 -4.55
CA LYS A 128 -5.46 30.01 -3.97
C LYS A 128 -5.23 31.10 -5.01
N SER A 129 -4.71 30.75 -6.19
CA SER A 129 -4.46 31.75 -7.25
C SER A 129 -5.75 32.29 -7.85
N VAL A 130 -6.77 31.44 -8.07
CA VAL A 130 -8.09 31.86 -8.55
C VAL A 130 -8.79 32.77 -7.54
N ASN A 131 -8.76 32.44 -6.24
CA ASN A 131 -9.34 33.30 -5.21
C ASN A 131 -8.64 34.67 -5.14
N HIS A 132 -7.31 34.71 -5.28
CA HIS A 132 -6.57 35.98 -5.32
C HIS A 132 -6.96 36.81 -6.55
N GLN A 133 -7.07 36.19 -7.73
CA GLN A 133 -7.56 36.88 -8.93
C GLN A 133 -9.00 37.37 -8.77
N ARG A 134 -9.86 36.58 -8.14
CA ARG A 134 -11.25 36.94 -7.86
C ARG A 134 -11.33 38.17 -6.95
N GLN A 135 -10.49 38.25 -5.92
CA GLN A 135 -10.42 39.44 -5.06
C GLN A 135 -9.95 40.69 -5.81
N ARG A 136 -8.96 40.58 -6.72
CA ARG A 136 -8.52 41.71 -7.56
C ARG A 136 -9.63 42.22 -8.48
N LEU A 137 -10.44 41.32 -9.04
CA LEU A 137 -11.59 41.69 -9.87
C LEU A 137 -12.67 42.41 -9.06
N LEU A 138 -13.00 41.90 -7.87
CA LEU A 138 -13.95 42.55 -6.97
C LEU A 138 -13.48 43.96 -6.55
N GLN A 139 -12.19 44.13 -6.26
CA GLN A 139 -11.63 45.46 -5.95
C GLN A 139 -11.72 46.44 -7.12
N ARG A 140 -11.44 46.00 -8.35
CA ARG A 140 -11.58 46.85 -9.55
C ARG A 140 -13.03 47.28 -9.77
N VAL A 141 -13.98 46.35 -9.70
CA VAL A 141 -15.41 46.65 -9.88
C VAL A 141 -15.93 47.58 -8.77
N GLY A 142 -15.53 47.38 -7.52
CA GLY A 142 -15.88 48.26 -6.41
C GLY A 142 -15.36 49.70 -6.58
N HIS A 143 -14.15 49.87 -7.10
CA HIS A 143 -13.58 51.20 -7.38
C HIS A 143 -14.29 51.92 -8.53
N SER A 144 -14.71 51.20 -9.58
CA SER A 144 -15.50 51.74 -10.69
C SER A 144 -16.89 52.22 -10.26
N SER A 145 -17.51 51.48 -9.33
CA SER A 145 -18.81 51.82 -8.77
C SER A 145 -18.79 53.12 -7.97
N SER A 146 -17.69 53.41 -7.25
CA SER A 146 -17.57 54.64 -6.48
C SER A 146 -17.38 55.87 -7.38
N TYR A 147 -16.59 55.75 -8.45
CA TYR A 147 -16.32 56.85 -9.37
C TYR A 147 -17.54 57.26 -10.22
N SER A 148 -18.46 56.32 -10.50
CA SER A 148 -19.70 56.63 -11.22
C SER A 148 -20.75 57.32 -10.35
N GLY A 149 -20.66 57.20 -9.01
CA GLY A 149 -21.54 57.91 -8.07
C GLY A 149 -21.21 59.40 -7.99
N ASP A 150 -19.93 59.74 -8.00
CA ASP A 150 -19.46 61.13 -7.86
C ASP A 150 -19.65 61.97 -9.13
N LEU A 151 -19.79 61.35 -10.31
CA LEU A 151 -20.07 62.06 -11.58
C LEU A 151 -21.56 62.34 -11.81
N SER A 152 -22.42 61.93 -10.87
CA SER A 152 -23.90 62.02 -10.96
C SER A 152 -24.51 63.12 -10.06
N THR A 153 -23.68 63.87 -9.34
CA THR A 153 -24.06 65.03 -8.49
C THR A 153 -23.38 66.29 -9.00
#